data_AF-A0A962NZI6-F1
#
_entry.id   AF-A0A962NZI6-F1
#
_cell.length_a   1.000
_cell.length_b   1.000
_cell.length_c   1.000
_cell.angle_alpha   90.00
_cell.angle_beta   90.00
_cell.angle_gamma   90.00
#
_symmetry.space_group_name_H-M   'P 1'
#
loop_
_entity.id
_entity.type
_entity.pdbx_description
1 polymer ?
#
loop_
_entity_poly.entity_id
_entity_poly.type
_entity_poly.pdbx_seq_one_letter_code
_entity_poly.pdbx_strand_id
1 'polypeptide(L)'
;MSMIMYLLELGAEIKTQRKAQGLRQGELAELACLDRTTISKLEGGHLLELGFNKAERIVNALGLQLALQVPRKRPTLDDLIKEN
;
A
#
# COMPACT_ATOMS: atom_id res chain seq x y z
N MET A 1 9.21 -17.51 1.71
CA MET A 1 8.53 -16.33 2.28
C MET A 1 7.67 -15.77 1.16
N SER A 2 6.34 -15.74 1.32
CA SER A 2 5.44 -15.31 0.24
C SER A 2 5.80 -13.87 -0.16
N MET A 3 6.14 -13.67 -1.42
CA MET A 3 6.50 -12.37 -1.99
C MET A 3 5.31 -11.88 -2.84
N ILE A 4 4.12 -11.92 -2.24
CA ILE A 4 2.87 -11.48 -2.85
C ILE A 4 2.17 -10.66 -1.78
N MET A 5 2.03 -9.37 -2.05
CA MET A 5 1.21 -8.47 -1.24
C MET A 5 -0.27 -8.75 -1.56
N TYR A 6 -1.04 -9.12 -0.54
CA TYR A 6 -2.49 -9.27 -0.67
C TYR A 6 -3.22 -7.98 -0.31
N LEU A 7 -4.44 -7.82 -0.84
CA LEU A 7 -5.29 -6.65 -0.56
C LEU A 7 -5.55 -6.44 0.95
N LEU A 8 -5.61 -7.54 1.71
CA LEU A 8 -5.71 -7.52 3.18
C LEU A 8 -4.51 -6.80 3.82
N GLU A 9 -3.30 -7.12 3.39
CA GLU A 9 -2.06 -6.54 3.91
C GLU A 9 -1.95 -5.08 3.50
N LEU A 10 -2.30 -4.76 2.25
CA LEU A 10 -2.37 -3.37 1.77
C LEU A 10 -3.34 -2.54 2.61
N GLY A 11 -4.53 -3.07 2.91
CA GLY A 11 -5.52 -2.38 3.74
C GLY A 11 -5.03 -2.13 5.18
N ALA A 12 -4.28 -3.07 5.75
CA ALA A 12 -3.66 -2.92 7.07
C ALA A 12 -2.55 -1.85 7.08
N GLU A 13 -1.73 -1.80 6.02
CA GLU A 13 -0.68 -0.78 5.86
C GLU A 13 -1.30 0.62 5.70
N ILE A 14 -2.31 0.76 4.84
CA ILE A 14 -3.07 2.01 4.65
C ILE A 14 -3.66 2.50 5.98
N LYS A 15 -4.25 1.60 6.78
CA LYS A 15 -4.79 1.94 8.11
C LYS A 15 -3.71 2.47 9.04
N THR A 16 -2.53 1.87 9.02
CA THR A 16 -1.39 2.25 9.85
C THR A 16 -0.91 3.65 9.48
N GLN A 17 -0.70 3.90 8.19
CA GLN A 17 -0.25 5.19 7.66
C GLN A 17 -1.28 6.29 7.91
N ARG A 18 -2.58 6.02 7.67
CA ARG A 18 -3.67 6.95 7.99
C ARG A 18 -3.64 7.38 9.45
N LYS A 19 -3.51 6.41 10.37
CA LYS A 19 -3.47 6.69 11.82
C LYS A 19 -2.21 7.46 12.22
N ALA A 20 -1.07 7.18 11.61
CA ALA A 20 0.17 7.92 11.85
C ALA A 20 0.04 9.41 11.49
N GLN A 21 -0.81 9.73 10.50
CA GLN A 21 -1.14 11.10 10.10
C GLN A 21 -2.32 11.71 10.88
N GLY A 22 -2.90 11.00 11.85
CA GLY A 22 -4.02 11.50 12.67
C GLY A 22 -5.37 11.58 11.94
N LEU A 23 -5.45 11.10 10.70
CA LEU A 23 -6.66 11.15 9.87
C LEU A 23 -7.69 10.12 10.35
N ARG A 24 -8.98 10.46 10.27
CA ARG A 24 -10.14 9.55 10.33
C ARG A 24 -10.36 8.91 8.96
N GLN A 25 -11.10 7.80 8.94
CA GLN A 25 -11.42 7.11 7.66
C GLN A 25 -12.18 8.00 6.67
N GLY A 26 -13.06 8.89 7.16
CA GLY A 26 -13.79 9.84 6.32
C GLY A 26 -12.87 10.86 5.68
N GLU A 27 -11.89 11.39 6.43
CA GLU A 27 -10.93 12.38 5.93
C GLU A 27 -10.03 11.76 4.84
N LEU A 28 -9.56 10.52 5.03
CA LEU A 28 -8.85 9.82 3.96
C LEU A 28 -9.73 9.56 2.73
N ALA A 29 -11.01 9.23 2.94
CA ALA A 29 -11.94 9.01 1.85
C ALA A 29 -12.15 10.30 1.04
N GLU A 30 -12.31 11.44 1.70
CA GLU A 30 -12.42 12.76 1.05
C GLU A 30 -11.17 13.11 0.25
N LEU A 31 -9.97 12.97 0.84
CA LEU A 31 -8.69 13.22 0.17
C LEU A 31 -8.49 12.31 -1.04
N ALA A 32 -8.91 11.05 -0.94
CA ALA A 32 -8.84 10.09 -2.04
C ALA A 32 -10.03 10.23 -3.02
N CYS A 33 -11.00 11.12 -2.76
CA CYS A 33 -12.28 11.29 -3.45
C CYS A 33 -13.12 9.98 -3.59
N LEU A 34 -13.13 9.17 -2.53
CA LEU A 34 -13.83 7.88 -2.43
C LEU A 34 -14.95 7.94 -1.39
N ASP A 35 -15.83 6.94 -1.44
CA ASP A 35 -16.82 6.75 -0.38
C ASP A 35 -16.16 6.18 0.88
N ARG A 36 -16.54 6.69 2.06
CA ARG A 36 -16.01 6.24 3.36
C ARG A 36 -16.15 4.73 3.57
N THR A 37 -17.21 4.10 3.06
CA THR A 37 -17.40 2.64 3.17
C THR A 37 -16.31 1.87 2.43
N THR A 38 -15.73 2.43 1.37
CA THR A 38 -14.60 1.82 0.65
C THR A 38 -13.38 1.75 1.56
N ILE A 39 -13.01 2.87 2.21
CA ILE A 39 -11.89 2.91 3.16
C ILE A 39 -12.17 1.99 4.36
N SER A 40 -13.39 2.01 4.90
CA SER A 40 -13.76 1.15 6.03
C SER A 40 -13.64 -0.35 5.69
N LYS A 41 -14.17 -0.79 4.55
CA LYS A 41 -14.08 -2.19 4.11
C LYS A 41 -12.65 -2.60 3.78
N LEU A 42 -11.86 -1.70 3.18
CA LEU A 42 -10.45 -1.94 2.88
C LEU A 42 -9.63 -2.14 4.17
N GLU A 43 -9.73 -1.21 5.12
CA GLU A 43 -9.00 -1.28 6.40
C GLU A 43 -9.52 -2.37 7.35
N GLY A 44 -10.73 -2.88 7.10
CA GLY A 44 -11.34 -4.01 7.79
C GLY A 44 -11.06 -5.36 7.14
N GLY A 45 -10.45 -5.41 5.95
CA GLY A 45 -10.18 -6.66 5.24
C GLY A 45 -11.41 -7.33 4.62
N HIS A 46 -12.48 -6.56 4.38
CA HIS A 46 -13.75 -7.06 3.81
C HIS A 46 -13.91 -6.75 2.31
N LEU A 47 -12.91 -6.14 1.69
CA LEU A 47 -12.92 -5.84 0.27
C LEU A 47 -12.39 -7.06 -0.51
N LEU A 48 -13.20 -7.58 -1.45
CA LEU A 48 -12.77 -8.68 -2.33
C LEU A 48 -11.85 -8.19 -3.45
N GLU A 49 -12.09 -6.97 -3.93
CA GLU A 49 -11.34 -6.34 -5.01
C GLU A 49 -11.24 -4.83 -4.82
N LEU A 50 -10.15 -4.24 -5.31
CA LEU A 50 -9.94 -2.80 -5.38
C LEU A 50 -9.38 -2.45 -6.75
N GLY A 51 -10.10 -1.62 -7.51
CA GLY A 51 -9.58 -1.12 -8.79
C GLY A 51 -8.29 -0.33 -8.59
N PHE A 52 -7.30 -0.52 -9.48
CA PHE A 52 -5.96 0.05 -9.36
C PHE A 52 -5.97 1.57 -9.14
N ASN A 53 -6.76 2.33 -9.91
CA ASN A 53 -6.87 3.79 -9.76
C ASN A 53 -7.36 4.21 -8.36
N LYS A 54 -8.19 3.38 -7.71
CA LYS A 54 -8.63 3.65 -6.33
C LYS A 54 -7.49 3.40 -5.34
N ALA A 55 -6.75 2.31 -5.52
CA ALA A 55 -5.57 2.03 -4.70
C ALA A 55 -4.55 3.17 -4.80
N GLU A 56 -4.23 3.60 -6.01
CA GLU A 56 -3.31 4.71 -6.28
C GLU A 56 -3.77 6.02 -5.61
N ARG A 57 -5.05 6.38 -5.76
CA ARG A 57 -5.60 7.59 -5.12
C ARG A 57 -5.50 7.53 -3.59
N ILE A 58 -5.71 6.37 -2.98
CA ILE A 58 -5.61 6.21 -1.53
C ILE A 58 -4.17 6.39 -1.06
N VAL A 59 -3.19 5.77 -1.72
CA VAL A 59 -1.79 5.95 -1.32
C VAL A 59 -1.28 7.37 -1.59
N ASN A 60 -1.66 7.98 -2.72
CA ASN A 60 -1.30 9.35 -3.05
C ASN A 60 -1.88 10.35 -2.04
N ALA A 61 -3.11 10.12 -1.56
CA ALA A 61 -3.73 10.91 -0.49
C ALA A 61 -2.97 10.82 0.85
N LEU A 62 -2.19 9.76 1.06
CA LEU A 62 -1.30 9.59 2.21
C LEU A 62 0.14 10.08 1.94
N GLY A 63 0.42 10.66 0.77
CA GLY A 63 1.77 11.08 0.36
C GLY A 63 2.70 9.92 0.00
N LEU A 64 2.13 8.76 -0.34
CA LEU A 64 2.85 7.54 -0.73
C LEU A 64 2.66 7.29 -2.24
N GLN A 65 3.43 6.35 -2.79
CA GLN A 65 3.31 5.92 -4.18
C GLN A 65 3.37 4.39 -4.29
N LEU A 66 2.65 3.82 -5.27
CA LEU A 66 2.83 2.42 -5.66
C LEU A 66 4.01 2.31 -6.63
N ALA A 67 4.95 1.41 -6.35
CA ALA A 67 6.08 1.14 -7.24
C ALA A 67 6.21 -0.36 -7.48
N LEU A 68 6.46 -0.74 -8.74
CA LEU A 68 6.89 -2.09 -9.08
C LEU A 68 8.36 -2.23 -8.70
N GLN A 69 8.67 -3.21 -7.86
CA GLN A 69 10.05 -3.52 -7.51
C GLN A 69 10.44 -4.86 -8.11
N VAL A 70 11.58 -4.87 -8.82
CA VAL A 70 12.22 -6.13 -9.20
C VAL A 70 12.81 -6.73 -7.93
N PRO A 71 12.50 -7.99 -7.61
CA PRO A 71 13.07 -8.67 -6.45
C PRO A 71 14.59 -8.58 -6.54
N ARG A 72 15.26 -8.09 -5.49
CA ARG A 72 16.72 -8.12 -5.46
C ARG A 72 17.17 -9.57 -5.57
N LYS A 73 17.84 -9.91 -6.67
CA LYS A 73 18.58 -11.17 -6.79
C LYS A 73 19.59 -11.17 -5.65
N ARG A 74 19.69 -12.27 -4.90
CA ARG A 74 20.78 -12.41 -3.92
C ARG A 74 22.08 -12.24 -4.70
N PRO A 75 22.94 -11.26 -4.35
CA PRO A 75 24.18 -11.06 -5.07
C PRO A 75 25.01 -12.33 -4.96
N THR A 76 25.62 -12.72 -6.07
CA THR A 76 26.62 -13.77 -6.04
C THR A 76 27.89 -13.24 -5.39
N LEU A 77 28.77 -14.13 -4.94
CA LEU A 77 30.07 -13.73 -4.40
C LEU A 77 30.84 -12.84 -5.40
N ASP A 78 30.73 -13.14 -6.69
CA ASP A 78 31.35 -12.39 -7.77
C ASP A 78 30.80 -10.96 -7.92
N ASP A 79 29.52 -10.73 -7.59
CA ASP A 79 28.92 -9.40 -7.63
C ASP A 79 29.45 -8.53 -6.48
N LEU A 80 29.62 -9.12 -5.29
CA LEU A 80 30.16 -8.43 -4.12
C LEU A 80 31.63 -8.04 -4.27
N ILE A 81 32.41 -8.85 -4.99
CA ILE A 81 33.83 -8.59 -5.24
C ILE A 81 34.03 -7.42 -6.22
N LYS A 82 33.08 -7.15 -7.12
CA LYS A 82 33.16 -6.06 -8.12
C LYS A 82 32.80 -4.68 -7.59
N GLU A 83 32.12 -4.60 -6.44
CA GLU A 83 31.68 -3.34 -5.83
C GLU A 83 32.72 -2.71 -4.87
N ASN A 84 33.91 -3.32 -4.73
CA ASN A 84 35.00 -2.90 -3.82
C ASN A 84 36.32 -2.72 -4.56
#